data_AF-J2GDJ7-F1
#
_entry.id   AF-J2GDJ7-F1
#
_cell.length_a   1.000
_cell.length_b   1.000
_cell.length_c   1.000
_cell.angle_alpha   90.00
_cell.angle_beta   90.00
_cell.angle_gamma   90.00
#
_symmetry.space_group_name_H-M   'P 1'
#
loop_
_entity.id
_entity.type
_entity.pdbx_description
1 polymer ?
#
loop_
_entity_poly.entity_id
_entity_poly.type
_entity_poly.pdbx_seq_one_letter_code
_entity_poly.pdbx_strand_id
1 'polypeptide(L)'
;PPGQWLRARRGALGLAVAGLALIVGGLAWGLVFPISKELWTSSFVLLSTGVALVLLAGLHQALDVKGWKPPGAGFLTDFGINAIFAYALHMLASIMLTAHILKIPYAWATPLVGDKTAALIPVAVFVGLIWMVLAYMRKRGWVVKV
;
A
#
# COMPACT_ATOMS: atom_id res chain seq x y z
N PRO A 1 -4.19 -25.45 7.93
CA PRO A 1 -3.52 -24.67 6.86
C PRO A 1 -2.74 -23.50 7.45
N PRO A 2 -1.65 -23.02 6.82
CA PRO A 2 -0.71 -22.05 7.40
C PRO A 2 -1.35 -20.73 7.90
N GLY A 3 -2.54 -20.35 7.42
CA GLY A 3 -3.26 -19.14 7.86
C GLY A 3 -4.18 -19.27 9.08
N GLN A 4 -4.40 -20.48 9.64
CA GLN A 4 -5.29 -20.66 10.80
C GLN A 4 -4.71 -20.11 12.10
N TRP A 5 -3.38 -20.08 12.22
CA TRP A 5 -2.70 -19.51 13.39
C TRP A 5 -2.92 -18.02 13.54
N LEU A 6 -3.00 -17.28 12.42
CA LEU A 6 -3.31 -15.85 12.43
C LEU A 6 -4.75 -15.58 12.86
N ARG A 7 -5.70 -16.40 12.38
CA ARG A 7 -7.13 -16.29 12.75
C ARG A 7 -7.37 -16.54 14.24
N ALA A 8 -6.48 -17.24 14.92
CA ALA A 8 -6.53 -17.37 16.36
C ALA A 8 -6.07 -16.05 16.99
N ARG A 9 -6.84 -15.51 17.96
CA ARG A 9 -6.51 -14.28 18.70
C ARG A 9 -5.08 -14.28 19.28
N ARG A 10 -4.54 -15.46 19.58
CA ARG A 10 -3.16 -15.68 20.06
C ARG A 10 -2.10 -15.38 18.98
N GLY A 11 -2.37 -15.62 17.70
CA GLY A 11 -1.44 -15.33 16.61
C GLY A 11 -1.27 -13.82 16.36
N ALA A 12 -2.37 -13.07 16.36
CA ALA A 12 -2.32 -11.61 16.23
C ALA A 12 -1.57 -10.94 17.40
N LEU A 13 -1.78 -11.43 18.63
CA LEU A 13 -1.01 -10.99 19.81
C LEU A 13 0.49 -11.34 19.67
N GLY A 14 0.82 -12.54 19.18
CA GLY A 14 2.19 -12.93 18.91
C GLY A 14 2.89 -12.01 17.91
N LEU A 15 2.20 -11.65 16.82
CA LEU A 15 2.71 -10.67 15.84
C LEU A 15 2.94 -9.30 16.47
N ALA A 16 2.01 -8.80 17.29
CA ALA A 16 2.13 -7.49 17.92
C ALA A 16 3.31 -7.44 18.90
N VAL A 17 3.49 -8.48 19.72
CA VAL A 17 4.60 -8.58 20.68
C VAL A 17 5.94 -8.71 19.95
N ALA A 18 6.01 -9.60 18.95
CA ALA A 18 7.22 -9.75 18.13
C ALA A 18 7.56 -8.45 17.39
N GLY A 19 6.55 -7.77 16.85
CA GLY A 19 6.71 -6.48 16.19
C GLY A 19 7.23 -5.39 17.11
N LEU A 20 6.67 -5.26 18.31
CA LEU A 20 7.15 -4.32 19.34
C LEU A 20 8.59 -4.64 19.77
N ALA A 21 8.92 -5.91 19.98
CA ALA A 21 10.28 -6.33 20.32
C ALA A 21 11.28 -5.96 19.22
N LEU A 22 10.92 -6.15 17.94
CA LEU A 22 11.75 -5.78 16.80
C LEU A 22 11.90 -4.26 16.64
N ILE A 23 10.85 -3.48 16.93
CA ILE A 23 10.94 -2.01 16.94
C ILE A 23 11.93 -1.55 17.99
N VAL A 24 11.78 -2.01 19.24
CA VAL A 24 12.68 -1.67 20.35
C VAL A 24 14.11 -2.11 20.03
N GLY A 25 14.28 -3.35 19.54
CA GLY A 25 15.58 -3.87 19.12
C GLY A 25 16.21 -3.08 17.97
N GLY A 26 15.44 -2.69 16.96
CA GLY A 26 15.91 -1.87 15.84
C GLY A 26 16.32 -0.47 16.26
N LEU A 27 15.58 0.16 17.18
CA LEU A 27 15.94 1.47 17.76
C LEU A 27 17.20 1.38 18.62
N ALA A 28 17.31 0.36 19.47
CA ALA A 28 18.50 0.13 20.29
C ALA A 28 19.74 -0.17 19.43
N TRP A 29 19.59 -1.02 18.41
CA TRP A 29 20.66 -1.28 17.44
C TRP A 29 21.01 -0.03 16.63
N GLY A 30 20.03 0.84 16.39
CA GLY A 30 20.21 2.17 15.79
C GLY A 30 21.21 3.07 16.51
N LEU A 31 21.45 2.86 17.82
CA LEU A 31 22.44 3.61 18.60
C LEU A 31 23.89 3.22 18.25
N VAL A 32 24.11 1.98 17.81
CA VAL A 32 25.43 1.46 17.43
C VAL A 32 25.61 1.52 15.92
N PHE A 33 24.56 1.17 15.17
CA PHE A 33 24.53 1.15 13.72
C PHE A 33 23.39 2.05 13.21
N PRO A 34 23.69 3.28 12.77
CA PRO A 34 22.69 4.29 12.44
C PRO A 34 21.60 3.78 11.48
N ILE A 35 20.36 4.13 11.78
CA ILE A 35 19.21 3.75 10.95
C ILE A 35 19.27 4.54 9.64
N SER A 36 19.65 3.87 8.57
CA SER A 36 19.63 4.41 7.21
C SER A 36 18.78 3.54 6.29
N LYS A 37 17.79 4.18 5.67
CA LYS A 37 16.93 3.58 4.63
C LYS A 37 17.68 3.41 3.31
N GLU A 38 18.63 4.30 3.01
CA GLU A 38 19.38 4.27 1.74
C GLU A 38 20.34 3.08 1.69
N LEU A 39 20.99 2.77 2.81
CA LEU A 39 21.93 1.65 2.93
C LEU A 39 21.28 0.34 3.37
N TRP A 40 19.96 0.33 3.54
CA TRP A 40 19.19 -0.82 4.01
C TRP A 40 19.80 -1.48 5.26
N THR A 41 20.20 -0.63 6.22
CA THR A 41 20.91 -1.04 7.43
C THR A 41 20.15 -2.10 8.24
N SER A 42 20.86 -2.98 8.94
CA SER A 42 20.22 -4.03 9.76
C SER A 42 19.30 -3.44 10.84
N SER A 43 19.64 -2.27 11.41
CA SER A 43 18.77 -1.51 12.33
C SER A 43 17.48 -1.06 11.66
N PHE A 44 17.58 -0.55 10.42
CA PHE A 44 16.42 -0.20 9.60
C PHE A 44 15.56 -1.43 9.24
N VAL A 45 16.16 -2.57 8.92
CA VAL A 45 15.43 -3.83 8.63
C VAL A 45 14.65 -4.30 9.85
N LEU A 46 15.27 -4.32 11.04
CA LEU A 46 14.59 -4.69 12.28
C LEU A 46 13.41 -3.76 12.57
N LEU A 47 13.66 -2.44 12.49
CA LEU A 47 12.64 -1.44 12.75
C LEU A 47 11.46 -1.54 11.76
N SER A 48 11.73 -1.57 10.46
CA SER A 48 10.70 -1.63 9.42
C SER A 48 9.89 -2.93 9.47
N THR A 49 10.55 -4.06 9.74
CA THR A 49 9.89 -5.36 9.93
C THR A 49 9.01 -5.32 11.17
N GLY A 50 9.50 -4.78 12.28
CA GLY A 50 8.72 -4.64 13.51
C GLY A 50 7.45 -3.80 13.30
N VAL A 51 7.57 -2.66 12.61
CA VAL A 51 6.42 -1.82 12.23
C VAL A 51 5.44 -2.60 11.34
N ALA A 52 5.93 -3.37 10.36
CA ALA A 52 5.08 -4.18 9.49
C ALA A 52 4.29 -5.24 10.26
N LEU A 53 4.90 -5.91 11.25
CA LEU A 53 4.21 -6.91 12.08
C LEU A 53 3.12 -6.29 12.96
N VAL A 54 3.40 -5.13 13.58
CA VAL A 54 2.39 -4.41 14.38
C VAL A 54 1.23 -3.95 13.51
N LEU A 55 1.50 -3.39 12.33
CA LEU A 55 0.47 -3.00 11.37
C LEU A 55 -0.36 -4.20 10.91
N LEU A 56 0.30 -5.33 10.59
CA LEU A 56 -0.39 -6.56 10.20
C LEU A 56 -1.31 -7.07 11.32
N ALA A 57 -0.83 -7.09 12.56
CA ALA A 57 -1.64 -7.48 13.72
C ALA A 57 -2.86 -6.55 13.90
N GLY A 58 -2.66 -5.24 13.77
CA GLY A 58 -3.73 -4.24 13.86
C GLY A 58 -4.77 -4.37 12.76
N LEU A 59 -4.32 -4.50 11.50
CA LEU A 59 -5.20 -4.69 10.34
C LEU A 59 -5.97 -6.01 10.43
N HIS A 60 -5.31 -7.10 10.83
CA HIS A 60 -5.98 -8.38 11.02
C HIS A 60 -7.06 -8.28 12.12
N GLN A 61 -6.74 -7.66 13.25
CA GLN A 61 -7.72 -7.48 14.33
C GLN A 61 -8.89 -6.59 13.91
N ALA A 62 -8.65 -5.54 13.11
CA ALA A 62 -9.68 -4.63 12.66
C ALA A 62 -10.57 -5.26 11.57
N LEU A 63 -9.97 -5.82 10.52
CA LEU A 63 -10.68 -6.28 9.33
C LEU A 63 -11.24 -7.69 9.50
N ASP A 64 -10.44 -8.63 10.04
CA ASP A 64 -10.81 -10.05 10.06
C ASP A 64 -11.53 -10.45 11.36
N VAL A 65 -11.11 -9.90 12.51
CA VAL A 65 -11.73 -10.25 13.81
C VAL A 65 -12.93 -9.37 14.13
N LYS A 66 -12.78 -8.04 14.01
CA LYS A 66 -13.88 -7.09 14.27
C LYS A 66 -14.81 -6.91 13.06
N GLY A 67 -14.44 -7.41 11.88
CA GLY A 67 -15.25 -7.30 10.67
C GLY A 67 -15.38 -5.86 10.16
N TRP A 68 -14.50 -4.94 10.57
CA TRP A 68 -14.56 -3.55 10.13
C TRP A 68 -14.26 -3.46 8.63
N LYS A 69 -15.12 -2.76 7.90
CA LYS A 69 -14.94 -2.50 6.46
C LYS A 69 -14.69 -1.01 6.28
N PRO A 70 -13.44 -0.59 5.98
CA PRO A 70 -13.16 0.83 5.77
C PRO A 70 -13.94 1.36 4.55
N PRO A 71 -14.29 2.66 4.54
CA PRO A 71 -14.83 3.28 3.34
C PRO A 71 -13.84 3.11 2.18
N GLY A 72 -14.35 2.75 1.00
CA GLY A 72 -13.50 2.43 -0.15
C GLY A 72 -12.81 1.06 -0.08
N ALA A 73 -13.20 0.16 0.84
CA ALA A 73 -12.67 -1.21 0.90
C ALA A 73 -12.71 -1.93 -0.47
N GLY A 74 -13.72 -1.68 -1.30
CA GLY A 74 -13.80 -2.21 -2.66
C GLY A 74 -12.64 -1.76 -3.55
N PHE A 75 -12.33 -0.46 -3.55
CA PHE A 75 -11.20 0.12 -4.28
C PHE A 75 -9.87 -0.44 -3.78
N LEU A 76 -9.68 -0.50 -2.46
CA LEU A 76 -8.48 -1.09 -1.85
C LEU A 76 -8.31 -2.58 -2.23
N THR A 77 -9.42 -3.32 -2.29
CA THR A 77 -9.43 -4.74 -2.67
C THR A 77 -9.09 -4.93 -4.15
N ASP A 78 -9.58 -4.07 -5.05
CA ASP A 78 -9.24 -4.09 -6.47
C ASP A 78 -7.72 -3.99 -6.69
N PHE A 79 -7.06 -3.07 -5.98
CA PHE A 79 -5.61 -2.93 -6.00
C PHE A 79 -4.89 -4.07 -5.30
N GLY A 80 -5.40 -4.55 -4.17
CA GLY A 80 -4.75 -5.59 -3.37
C GLY A 80 -4.68 -6.96 -4.06
N ILE A 81 -5.76 -7.41 -4.70
CA ILE A 81 -5.83 -8.74 -5.33
C ILE A 81 -4.81 -8.86 -6.48
N ASN A 82 -4.61 -7.78 -7.23
CA ASN A 82 -3.75 -7.72 -8.41
C ASN A 82 -2.59 -6.73 -8.21
N ALA A 83 -2.01 -6.65 -7.01
CA ALA A 83 -1.04 -5.61 -6.65
C ALA A 83 0.21 -5.59 -7.56
N ILE A 84 0.75 -6.75 -7.92
CA ILE A 84 1.91 -6.84 -8.82
C ILE A 84 1.55 -6.35 -10.22
N PHE A 85 0.38 -6.75 -10.73
CA PHE A 85 -0.10 -6.27 -12.03
C PHE A 85 -0.38 -4.77 -11.99
N ALA A 86 -0.97 -4.24 -10.92
CA ALA A 86 -1.19 -2.81 -10.74
C ALA A 86 0.13 -2.02 -10.79
N TYR A 87 1.19 -2.54 -10.16
CA TYR A 87 2.53 -1.95 -10.23
C TYR A 87 3.11 -1.98 -11.64
N ALA A 88 3.04 -3.13 -12.33
CA ALA A 88 3.52 -3.24 -13.71
C ALA A 88 2.73 -2.34 -14.67
N LEU A 89 1.40 -2.31 -14.52
CA LEU A 89 0.50 -1.46 -15.29
C LEU A 89 0.78 0.02 -15.03
N HIS A 90 1.02 0.41 -13.78
CA HIS A 90 1.44 1.76 -13.43
C HIS A 90 2.73 2.16 -14.16
N MET A 91 3.73 1.28 -14.18
CA MET A 91 5.00 1.52 -14.86
C MET A 91 4.84 1.63 -16.38
N LEU A 92 4.01 0.78 -16.99
CA LEU A 92 3.71 0.88 -18.42
C LEU A 92 2.91 2.15 -18.72
N ALA A 93 1.90 2.45 -17.92
CA ALA A 93 1.06 3.63 -18.09
C ALA A 93 1.86 4.92 -17.91
N SER A 94 2.83 4.98 -16.98
CA SER A 94 3.66 6.18 -16.80
C SER A 94 4.60 6.44 -17.98
N ILE A 95 5.00 5.40 -18.71
CA ILE A 95 5.79 5.52 -19.95
C ILE A 95 4.90 5.93 -21.13
N MET A 96 3.70 5.33 -21.24
CA MET A 96 2.79 5.57 -22.37
C MET A 96 2.01 6.89 -22.25
N LEU A 97 1.58 7.27 -21.05
CA LEU A 97 0.95 8.56 -20.79
C LEU A 97 2.03 9.61 -20.54
N THR A 98 2.57 10.15 -21.63
CA THR A 98 3.55 11.23 -21.57
C THR A 98 3.03 12.40 -20.74
N ALA A 99 3.93 13.11 -20.04
CA ALA A 99 3.62 14.29 -19.26
C ALA A 99 2.76 15.34 -19.98
N HIS A 100 2.79 15.38 -21.32
CA HIS A 100 1.94 16.26 -22.12
C HIS A 100 0.45 15.90 -22.03
N ILE A 101 0.10 14.61 -22.07
CA ILE A 101 -1.29 14.12 -22.00
C ILE A 101 -1.88 14.40 -20.62
N LEU A 102 -1.10 14.20 -19.56
CA LEU A 102 -1.51 14.48 -18.18
C LEU A 102 -1.65 15.98 -17.87
N LYS A 103 -0.97 16.85 -18.64
CA LYS A 103 -1.11 18.31 -18.50
C LYS A 103 -2.41 18.87 -19.10
N ILE A 104 -3.09 18.12 -19.97
CA ILE A 104 -4.36 18.55 -20.54
C ILE A 104 -5.40 18.77 -19.43
N PRO A 105 -5.75 17.76 -18.59
CA PRO A 105 -6.71 17.99 -17.51
C PRO A 105 -6.22 19.02 -16.49
N TYR A 106 -4.90 19.16 -16.30
CA TYR A 106 -4.34 20.23 -15.47
C TYR A 106 -4.68 21.62 -16.02
N ALA A 107 -4.35 21.89 -17.28
CA ALA A 107 -4.55 23.21 -17.91
C ALA A 107 -6.02 23.62 -17.96
N TRP A 108 -6.92 22.65 -18.15
CA TRP A 108 -8.38 22.89 -18.10
C TRP A 108 -8.88 23.20 -16.68
N ALA A 109 -8.28 22.60 -15.65
CA ALA A 109 -8.72 22.77 -14.28
C ALA A 109 -8.09 23.98 -13.57
N THR A 110 -6.88 24.38 -13.96
CA THR A 110 -6.17 25.56 -13.42
C THR A 110 -7.05 26.81 -13.31
N PRO A 111 -7.78 27.26 -14.36
CA PRO A 111 -8.60 28.46 -14.29
C PRO A 111 -9.82 28.33 -13.36
N LEU A 112 -10.25 27.11 -13.02
CA LEU A 112 -11.46 26.86 -12.23
C LEU A 112 -11.17 26.70 -10.74
N VAL A 113 -10.05 26.08 -10.39
CA VAL A 113 -9.80 25.59 -9.02
C VAL A 113 -8.48 26.12 -8.43
N GLY A 114 -7.61 26.71 -9.27
CA GLY A 114 -6.27 27.16 -8.90
C GLY A 114 -5.19 26.07 -9.02
N ASP A 115 -3.92 26.47 -9.06
CA ASP A 115 -2.81 25.56 -9.42
C ASP A 115 -2.66 24.36 -8.46
N LYS A 116 -2.77 24.60 -7.15
CA LYS A 116 -2.52 23.57 -6.13
C LYS A 116 -3.53 22.42 -6.18
N THR A 117 -4.80 22.75 -6.42
CA THR A 117 -5.89 21.77 -6.51
C THR A 117 -5.96 21.14 -7.90
N ALA A 118 -5.66 21.91 -8.96
CA ALA A 118 -5.57 21.42 -10.32
C ALA A 118 -4.52 20.31 -10.47
N ALA A 119 -3.42 20.36 -9.70
CA ALA A 119 -2.39 19.31 -9.68
C ALA A 119 -2.92 17.93 -9.23
N LEU A 120 -4.01 17.87 -8.45
CA LEU A 120 -4.59 16.62 -7.98
C LEU A 120 -5.43 15.91 -9.06
N ILE A 121 -5.93 16.65 -10.05
CA ILE A 121 -6.85 16.12 -11.06
C ILE A 121 -6.16 15.11 -12.00
N PRO A 122 -5.00 15.40 -12.60
CA PRO A 122 -4.27 14.41 -13.41
C PRO A 122 -3.93 13.15 -12.62
N VAL A 123 -3.60 13.29 -11.32
CA VAL A 123 -3.30 12.15 -10.43
C VAL A 123 -4.56 11.30 -10.23
N ALA A 124 -5.70 11.93 -9.93
CA ALA A 124 -6.97 11.23 -9.75
C ALA A 124 -7.42 10.51 -11.03
N VAL A 125 -7.27 11.16 -12.18
CA VAL A 125 -7.55 10.55 -13.50
C VAL A 125 -6.65 9.35 -13.72
N PHE A 126 -5.35 9.48 -13.50
CA PHE A 126 -4.40 8.41 -13.72
C PHE A 126 -4.64 7.20 -12.79
N VAL A 127 -4.88 7.45 -11.50
CA VAL A 127 -5.27 6.40 -10.55
C VAL A 127 -6.61 5.76 -10.95
N GLY A 128 -7.56 6.57 -11.41
CA GLY A 128 -8.86 6.10 -11.91
C GLY A 128 -8.73 5.20 -13.13
N LEU A 129 -7.86 5.52 -14.09
CA LEU A 129 -7.57 4.69 -15.26
C LEU A 129 -7.03 3.31 -14.85
N ILE A 130 -6.04 3.28 -13.96
CA ILE A 130 -5.49 2.03 -13.44
C ILE A 130 -6.58 1.25 -12.70
N TRP A 131 -7.33 1.93 -11.82
CA TRP A 131 -8.40 1.31 -11.06
C TRP A 131 -9.47 0.69 -11.95
N MET A 132 -9.87 1.34 -13.06
CA MET A 132 -10.87 0.79 -13.99
C MET A 132 -10.41 -0.55 -14.58
N VAL A 133 -9.13 -0.68 -14.92
CA VAL A 133 -8.57 -1.95 -15.42
C VAL A 133 -8.62 -3.02 -14.32
N LEU A 134 -8.21 -2.67 -13.10
CA LEU A 134 -8.22 -3.61 -11.98
C LEU A 134 -9.64 -4.03 -11.56
N ALA A 135 -10.58 -3.09 -11.56
CA ALA A 135 -11.99 -3.35 -11.31
C ALA A 135 -12.58 -4.25 -12.40
N TYR A 136 -12.18 -4.08 -13.66
CA TYR A 136 -12.55 -4.99 -14.74
C TYR A 136 -11.98 -6.39 -14.52
N MET A 137 -10.70 -6.51 -14.16
CA MET A 137 -10.07 -7.80 -13.84
C MET A 137 -10.78 -8.50 -12.69
N ARG A 138 -11.13 -7.78 -11.63
CA ARG A 138 -11.88 -8.34 -10.50
C ARG A 138 -13.26 -8.84 -10.93
N LYS A 139 -14.01 -8.07 -11.73
CA LYS A 139 -15.31 -8.51 -12.28
C LYS A 139 -15.20 -9.79 -13.12
N ARG A 140 -14.07 -9.99 -13.81
CA ARG A 140 -13.77 -11.19 -14.61
C ARG A 140 -13.13 -12.33 -13.82
N GLY A 141 -12.80 -12.12 -12.54
CA GLY A 141 -12.09 -13.10 -11.72
C GLY A 141 -10.63 -13.34 -12.13
N TRP A 142 -10.02 -12.42 -12.88
CA TRP A 142 -8.63 -12.54 -13.32
C TRP A 142 -7.68 -12.15 -12.19
N VAL A 143 -6.84 -13.09 -11.77
CA VAL A 143 -5.83 -12.90 -10.73
C VAL A 143 -4.46 -13.26 -11.30
N VAL A 144 -3.61 -12.25 -11.45
CA VAL A 144 -2.22 -12.45 -11.89
C VAL A 144 -1.37 -12.78 -10.67
N LYS A 145 -0.72 -13.94 -10.70
CA LYS A 145 0.21 -14.42 -9.67
C LYS A 145 1.59 -14.55 -10.31
N VAL A 146 2.63 -14.26 -9.53
CA VAL A 146 4.04 -14.48 -9.89
C VAL A 146 4.59 -15.58 -9.00
#